data_AF-A0A0E0DW34-F1
#
_entry.id   AF-A0A0E0DW34-F1
#
_cell.length_a   1.000
_cell.length_b   1.000
_cell.length_c   1.000
_cell.angle_alpha   90.00
_cell.angle_beta   90.00
_cell.angle_gamma   90.00
#
_symmetry.space_group_name_H-M   'P 1'
#
loop_
_entity.id
_entity.type
_entity.pdbx_description
1 polymer ?
#
loop_
_entity_poly.entity_id
_entity_poly.type
_entity_poly.pdbx_seq_one_letter_code
_entity_poly.pdbx_strand_id
1 'polypeptide(L)'
;MPKVKIAVLTSPLLINHNFASRLAAAISSKHHAAAAAAAVEADLLRAEWIASASHQLYSMSSLESARADLALLILYLNKAEARDKICRAIQYGSKFVSNGQPGPAQNVDKSTSLARKVFRLFKFVNDLHALISPPAKGTPLPLILLGKSKNALLSTFLFLDQIVWAGRTGIYKNKERAEFLSKIAFYCFLGSNTCTSIIEVAELQRLSKSMKKLEKELKHQELLKNEQYKMKLQKCNERRLALIKSSLDIVVAIGLLQLAPKKVTPRVTGAFGFASSLIACYQLLPAPAKSK
;
A
#
# COMPACT_ATOMS: atom_id res chain seq x y z
N MET A 1 70.85 -52.44 -92.36
CA MET A 1 71.79 -51.35 -92.69
C MET A 1 71.30 -50.08 -92.02
N PRO A 2 72.14 -49.14 -91.52
CA PRO A 2 73.35 -49.26 -90.71
C PRO A 2 73.17 -48.62 -89.30
N LYS A 3 74.28 -48.60 -88.55
CA LYS A 3 74.55 -48.16 -87.17
C LYS A 3 74.19 -46.69 -86.88
N VAL A 4 74.08 -46.31 -85.60
CA VAL A 4 74.99 -45.35 -84.89
C VAL A 4 74.54 -45.19 -83.43
N LYS A 5 75.49 -45.31 -82.48
CA LYS A 5 75.39 -44.88 -81.08
C LYS A 5 75.90 -43.44 -80.96
N ILE A 6 75.21 -42.59 -80.20
CA ILE A 6 75.82 -41.46 -79.45
C ILE A 6 75.03 -41.27 -78.15
N ALA A 7 75.74 -41.08 -77.04
CA ALA A 7 75.23 -40.68 -75.73
C ALA A 7 75.78 -39.30 -75.37
N VAL A 8 74.97 -38.37 -74.83
CA VAL A 8 75.38 -37.28 -73.93
C VAL A 8 74.18 -36.88 -73.03
N LEU A 9 74.49 -36.56 -71.76
CA LEU A 9 73.66 -36.23 -70.60
C LEU A 9 72.77 -34.97 -70.72
N THR A 10 71.65 -34.89 -69.97
CA THR A 10 71.41 -33.98 -68.81
C THR A 10 69.94 -34.02 -68.29
N SER A 11 69.79 -33.68 -67.01
CA SER A 11 68.74 -33.90 -65.99
C SER A 11 67.29 -33.38 -66.19
N PRO A 12 66.33 -33.78 -65.29
CA PRO A 12 64.88 -33.65 -65.48
C PRO A 12 64.25 -32.37 -64.88
N LEU A 13 63.12 -31.95 -65.47
CA LEU A 13 62.23 -30.90 -64.97
C LEU A 13 61.46 -31.37 -63.73
N LEU A 14 61.77 -30.75 -62.59
CA LEU A 14 61.01 -30.80 -61.34
C LEU A 14 59.64 -30.12 -61.51
N ILE A 15 58.54 -30.88 -61.34
CA ILE A 15 57.23 -30.31 -60.99
C ILE A 15 57.17 -30.16 -59.47
N ASN A 16 56.82 -28.94 -59.06
CA ASN A 16 57.10 -28.32 -57.78
C ASN A 16 56.23 -28.87 -56.63
N HIS A 17 56.84 -29.63 -55.72
CA HIS A 17 56.22 -30.14 -54.48
C HIS A 17 55.63 -29.03 -53.56
N ASN A 18 55.95 -27.75 -53.83
CA ASN A 18 55.42 -26.60 -53.08
C ASN A 18 54.01 -26.15 -53.49
N PHE A 19 53.46 -26.57 -54.63
CA PHE A 19 52.13 -26.11 -55.04
C PHE A 19 51.01 -26.90 -54.35
N ALA A 20 51.15 -28.22 -54.26
CA ALA A 20 50.19 -29.08 -53.57
C ALA A 20 50.14 -28.80 -52.06
N SER A 21 51.29 -28.53 -51.42
CA SER A 21 51.37 -28.17 -49.99
C SER A 21 50.73 -26.81 -49.71
N ARG A 22 50.93 -25.82 -50.59
CA ARG A 22 50.29 -24.49 -50.49
C ARG A 22 48.78 -24.55 -50.71
N LEU A 23 48.30 -25.37 -51.63
CA LEU A 23 46.87 -25.57 -51.87
C LEU A 23 46.18 -26.28 -50.70
N ALA A 24 46.81 -27.33 -50.14
CA ALA A 24 46.31 -28.02 -48.96
C ALA A 24 46.29 -27.10 -47.71
N ALA A 25 47.32 -26.26 -47.53
CA ALA A 25 47.36 -25.26 -46.47
C ALA A 25 46.29 -24.17 -46.63
N ALA A 26 46.04 -23.71 -47.86
CA ALA A 26 44.99 -22.73 -48.15
C ALA A 26 43.57 -23.30 -47.95
N ILE A 27 43.35 -24.58 -48.28
CA ILE A 27 42.08 -25.28 -48.03
C ILE A 27 41.86 -25.49 -46.53
N SER A 28 42.89 -25.93 -45.79
CA SER A 28 42.83 -26.08 -44.33
C SER A 28 42.56 -24.74 -43.63
N SER A 29 43.25 -23.67 -44.02
CA SER A 29 43.01 -22.30 -43.52
C SER A 29 41.57 -21.83 -43.77
N LYS A 30 41.00 -22.09 -44.95
CA LYS A 30 39.60 -21.77 -45.26
C LYS A 30 38.61 -22.59 -44.44
N HIS A 31 38.88 -23.88 -44.21
CA HIS A 31 38.03 -24.71 -43.35
C HIS A 31 38.07 -24.26 -41.88
N HIS A 32 39.24 -23.86 -41.37
CA HIS A 32 39.35 -23.28 -40.03
C HIS A 32 38.65 -21.92 -39.92
N ALA A 33 38.75 -21.06 -40.94
CA ALA A 33 38.03 -19.79 -40.99
C ALA A 33 36.51 -19.98 -41.06
N ALA A 34 36.04 -20.96 -41.85
CA ALA A 34 34.61 -21.29 -41.95
C ALA A 34 34.07 -21.88 -40.64
N ALA A 35 34.83 -22.75 -39.97
CA ALA A 35 34.47 -23.28 -38.66
C ALA A 35 34.44 -22.20 -37.58
N ALA A 36 35.38 -21.24 -37.60
CA ALA A 36 35.38 -20.11 -36.70
C ALA A 36 34.19 -19.17 -36.95
N ALA A 37 33.85 -18.90 -38.20
CA ALA A 37 32.68 -18.09 -38.56
C ALA A 37 31.36 -18.76 -38.10
N ALA A 38 31.22 -20.07 -38.30
CA ALA A 38 30.06 -20.83 -37.83
C ALA A 38 29.94 -20.85 -36.30
N ALA A 39 31.07 -20.91 -35.58
CA ALA A 39 31.08 -20.82 -34.12
C ALA A 39 30.63 -19.44 -33.62
N VAL A 40 31.11 -18.37 -34.25
CA VAL A 40 30.71 -16.98 -33.92
C VAL A 40 29.22 -16.75 -34.19
N GLU A 41 28.70 -17.28 -35.30
CA GLU A 41 27.27 -17.20 -35.64
C GLU A 41 26.39 -17.98 -34.66
N ALA A 42 26.83 -19.17 -34.25
CA ALA A 42 26.15 -19.96 -33.22
C ALA A 42 26.13 -19.26 -31.84
N ASP A 43 27.23 -18.60 -31.45
CA ASP A 43 27.31 -17.84 -30.20
C ASP A 43 26.43 -16.57 -30.23
N LEU A 44 26.34 -15.87 -31.37
CA LEU A 44 25.42 -14.75 -31.57
C LEU A 44 23.96 -15.17 -31.45
N LEU A 45 23.56 -16.25 -32.12
CA LEU A 45 22.20 -16.79 -32.05
C LEU A 45 21.84 -17.24 -30.63
N ARG A 46 22.81 -17.83 -29.91
CA ARG A 46 22.64 -18.19 -28.49
C ARG A 46 22.48 -16.96 -27.61
N ALA A 47 23.23 -15.89 -27.84
CA ALA A 47 23.12 -14.64 -27.11
C ALA A 47 21.76 -13.94 -27.36
N GLU A 48 21.29 -13.91 -28.60
CA GLU A 48 19.96 -13.38 -28.96
C GLU A 48 18.83 -14.18 -28.33
N TRP A 49 18.94 -15.52 -28.33
CA TRP A 49 17.95 -16.38 -27.68
C TRP A 49 17.92 -16.17 -26.16
N ILE A 50 19.08 -16.05 -25.50
CA ILE A 50 19.18 -15.75 -24.07
C ILE A 50 18.58 -14.37 -23.76
N ALA A 51 18.85 -13.36 -24.59
CA ALA A 51 18.29 -12.02 -24.41
C ALA A 51 16.76 -12.01 -24.56
N SER A 52 16.23 -12.71 -25.57
CA SER A 52 14.79 -12.86 -25.81
C SER A 52 14.09 -13.62 -24.67
N ALA A 53 14.68 -14.73 -24.23
CA ALA A 53 14.17 -15.50 -23.09
C ALA A 53 14.20 -14.70 -21.79
N SER A 54 15.26 -13.93 -21.54
CA SER A 54 15.39 -13.05 -20.38
C SER A 54 14.35 -11.93 -20.40
N HIS A 55 14.12 -11.33 -21.58
CA HIS A 55 13.08 -10.32 -21.77
C HIS A 55 11.68 -10.89 -21.57
N GLN A 56 11.40 -12.10 -22.05
CA GLN A 56 10.13 -12.80 -21.82
C GLN A 56 9.93 -13.15 -20.34
N LEU A 57 10.95 -13.66 -19.64
CA LEU A 57 10.90 -13.93 -18.20
C LEU A 57 10.69 -12.66 -17.37
N TYR A 58 11.34 -11.55 -17.74
CA TYR A 58 11.14 -10.24 -17.11
C TYR A 58 9.73 -9.68 -17.39
N SER A 59 9.24 -9.81 -18.62
CA SER A 59 7.89 -9.38 -18.99
C SER A 59 6.81 -10.21 -18.29
N MET A 60 6.99 -11.53 -18.17
CA MET A 60 6.08 -12.38 -17.41
C MET A 60 6.10 -12.05 -15.91
N SER A 61 7.27 -11.85 -15.30
CA SER A 61 7.35 -11.50 -13.88
C SER A 61 6.75 -10.12 -13.56
N SER A 62 6.94 -9.13 -14.43
CA SER A 62 6.30 -7.81 -14.29
C SER A 62 4.78 -7.87 -14.49
N LEU A 63 4.28 -8.68 -15.43
CA LEU A 63 2.85 -8.90 -15.62
C LEU A 63 2.20 -9.61 -14.43
N GLU A 64 2.84 -10.64 -13.88
CA GLU A 64 2.35 -11.33 -12.68
C GLU A 64 2.35 -10.40 -11.46
N SER A 65 3.38 -9.55 -11.30
CA SER A 65 3.40 -8.53 -10.26
C SER A 65 2.23 -7.54 -10.42
N ALA A 66 2.00 -7.03 -11.64
CA ALA A 66 0.91 -6.11 -11.90
C ALA A 66 -0.47 -6.76 -11.65
N ARG A 67 -0.63 -8.04 -12.00
CA ARG A 67 -1.85 -8.80 -11.72
C ARG A 67 -2.08 -8.96 -10.21
N ALA A 68 -1.02 -9.24 -9.45
CA ALA A 68 -1.09 -9.34 -8.00
C ALA A 68 -1.47 -7.99 -7.34
N ASP A 69 -0.85 -6.89 -7.77
CA ASP A 69 -1.17 -5.54 -7.29
C ASP A 69 -2.61 -5.15 -7.61
N LEU A 70 -3.09 -5.46 -8.83
CA LEU A 70 -4.47 -5.24 -9.22
C LEU A 70 -5.44 -6.07 -8.37
N ALA A 71 -5.12 -7.34 -8.09
CA ALA A 71 -5.93 -8.19 -7.24
C ALA A 71 -6.03 -7.64 -5.80
N LEU A 72 -4.92 -7.12 -5.25
CA LEU A 72 -4.93 -6.44 -3.95
C LEU A 72 -5.78 -5.16 -3.96
N LEU A 73 -5.71 -4.37 -5.04
CA LEU A 73 -6.55 -3.18 -5.20
C LEU A 73 -8.04 -3.53 -5.28
N ILE A 74 -8.40 -4.56 -6.05
CA ILE A 74 -9.78 -5.07 -6.14
C ILE A 74 -10.27 -5.53 -4.75
N LEU A 75 -9.45 -6.31 -4.03
CA LEU A 75 -9.78 -6.77 -2.68
C LEU A 75 -9.99 -5.60 -1.71
N TYR A 76 -9.14 -4.58 -1.80
CA TYR A 76 -9.26 -3.36 -1.00
C TYR A 76 -10.55 -2.61 -1.33
N LEU A 77 -10.81 -2.33 -2.61
CA LEU A 77 -11.97 -1.56 -3.07
C LEU A 77 -13.29 -2.31 -2.89
N ASN A 78 -13.29 -3.64 -2.77
CA ASN A 78 -14.51 -4.41 -2.46
C ASN A 78 -15.00 -4.21 -1.02
N LYS A 79 -14.16 -3.69 -0.12
CA LYS A 79 -14.60 -3.32 1.23
C LYS A 79 -15.38 -2.01 1.16
N ALA A 80 -16.65 -2.03 1.55
CA ALA A 80 -17.47 -0.81 1.67
C ALA A 80 -16.79 0.25 2.56
N GLU A 81 -16.07 -0.18 3.59
CA GLU A 81 -15.31 0.71 4.46
C GLU A 81 -14.13 1.39 3.75
N ALA A 82 -13.44 0.72 2.84
CA ALA A 82 -12.37 1.35 2.04
C ALA A 82 -12.95 2.49 1.17
N ARG A 83 -14.11 2.24 0.53
CA ARG A 83 -14.82 3.27 -0.25
C ARG A 83 -15.24 4.46 0.62
N ASP A 84 -15.77 4.24 1.83
CA ASP A 84 -16.05 5.33 2.79
C ASP A 84 -14.80 6.17 3.11
N LYS A 85 -13.64 5.54 3.35
CA LYS A 85 -12.41 6.29 3.68
C LYS A 85 -11.85 7.06 2.49
N ILE A 86 -11.95 6.52 1.28
CA ILE A 86 -11.60 7.25 0.05
C ILE A 86 -12.52 8.46 -0.11
N CYS A 87 -13.83 8.29 0.05
CA CYS A 87 -14.76 9.42 0.07
C CYS A 87 -14.43 10.42 1.18
N ARG A 88 -14.00 9.95 2.36
CA ARG A 88 -13.54 10.84 3.44
C ARG A 88 -12.35 11.69 3.00
N ALA A 89 -11.36 11.08 2.36
CA ALA A 89 -10.19 11.77 1.84
C ALA A 89 -10.61 12.82 0.79
N ILE A 90 -11.45 12.44 -0.18
CA ILE A 90 -11.96 13.38 -1.20
C ILE A 90 -12.71 14.55 -0.53
N GLN A 91 -13.62 14.26 0.41
CA GLN A 91 -14.38 15.26 1.13
C GLN A 91 -13.48 16.31 1.79
N TYR A 92 -12.54 15.86 2.64
CA TYR A 92 -11.70 16.79 3.40
C TYR A 92 -10.60 17.43 2.55
N GLY A 93 -10.10 16.75 1.52
CA GLY A 93 -9.22 17.33 0.52
C GLY A 93 -9.90 18.48 -0.24
N SER A 94 -11.15 18.28 -0.66
CA SER A 94 -11.93 19.35 -1.30
C SER A 94 -12.25 20.49 -0.35
N LYS A 95 -12.51 20.23 0.94
CA LYS A 95 -12.68 21.26 1.98
C LYS A 95 -11.39 22.08 2.21
N PHE A 96 -10.23 21.43 2.14
CA PHE A 96 -8.94 22.11 2.24
C PHE A 96 -8.74 23.08 1.07
N VAL A 97 -8.99 22.61 -0.16
CA VAL A 97 -8.88 23.41 -1.39
C VAL A 97 -9.90 24.55 -1.40
N SER A 98 -11.16 24.29 -1.08
CA SER A 98 -12.21 25.32 -1.11
C SER A 98 -12.05 26.38 -0.03
N ASN A 99 -11.40 26.06 1.10
CA ASN A 99 -11.37 26.91 2.30
C ASN A 99 -12.77 27.40 2.72
N GLY A 100 -13.80 26.57 2.48
CA GLY A 100 -15.19 26.92 2.78
C GLY A 100 -15.87 27.87 1.78
N GLN A 101 -15.16 28.32 0.73
CA GLN A 101 -15.72 29.22 -0.27
C GLN A 101 -16.64 28.48 -1.25
N PRO A 102 -17.76 29.08 -1.68
CA PRO A 102 -18.62 28.49 -2.71
C PRO A 102 -17.85 28.21 -4.00
N GLY A 103 -18.09 27.05 -4.62
CA GLY A 103 -17.44 26.65 -5.86
C GLY A 103 -17.41 25.13 -6.04
N PRO A 104 -16.81 24.64 -7.13
CA PRO A 104 -16.77 23.21 -7.45
C PRO A 104 -16.20 22.35 -6.32
N ALA A 105 -15.09 22.76 -5.71
CA ALA A 105 -14.48 22.04 -4.59
C ALA A 105 -15.41 21.96 -3.37
N GLN A 106 -16.15 23.03 -3.05
CA GLN A 106 -17.09 23.00 -1.94
C GLN A 106 -18.32 22.13 -2.22
N ASN A 107 -18.72 22.02 -3.49
CA ASN A 107 -19.77 21.11 -3.92
C ASN A 107 -19.32 19.65 -3.74
N VAL A 108 -18.06 19.33 -4.06
CA VAL A 108 -17.48 18.00 -3.82
C VAL A 108 -17.41 17.67 -2.33
N ASP A 109 -17.02 18.61 -1.44
CA ASP A 109 -17.10 18.41 0.02
C ASP A 109 -18.53 18.04 0.44
N LYS A 110 -19.53 18.83 0.01
CA LYS A 110 -20.93 18.61 0.39
C LYS A 110 -21.49 17.28 -0.12
N SER A 111 -21.32 16.97 -1.41
CA SER A 111 -21.84 15.74 -2.04
C SER A 111 -21.17 14.50 -1.46
N THR A 112 -19.85 14.53 -1.29
CA THR A 112 -19.10 13.41 -0.75
C THR A 112 -19.42 13.20 0.74
N SER A 113 -19.65 14.27 1.50
CA SER A 113 -20.12 14.18 2.89
C SER A 113 -21.44 13.43 3.01
N LEU A 114 -22.38 13.66 2.07
CA LEU A 114 -23.65 12.94 2.00
C LEU A 114 -23.45 11.46 1.64
N ALA A 115 -22.66 11.17 0.60
CA ALA A 115 -22.37 9.81 0.17
C ALA A 115 -21.78 8.95 1.30
N ARG A 116 -20.87 9.53 2.11
CA ARG A 116 -20.29 8.86 3.28
C ARG A 116 -21.29 8.46 4.36
N LYS A 117 -22.41 9.17 4.47
CA LYS A 117 -23.46 8.77 5.43
C LYS A 117 -24.15 7.49 4.97
N VAL A 118 -24.36 7.34 3.65
CA VAL A 118 -24.90 6.13 3.04
C VAL A 118 -23.97 4.93 3.27
N PHE A 119 -22.65 5.07 3.05
CA PHE A 119 -21.69 3.98 3.33
C PHE A 119 -21.64 3.55 4.81
N ARG A 120 -22.15 4.38 5.73
CA ARG A 120 -22.15 4.12 7.18
C ARG A 120 -23.53 3.74 7.71
N LEU A 121 -24.52 3.54 6.83
CA LEU A 121 -25.84 3.01 7.20
C LEU A 121 -25.66 1.76 8.06
N PHE A 122 -26.37 1.72 9.20
CA PHE A 122 -26.34 0.65 10.18
C PHE A 122 -24.98 0.28 10.78
N LYS A 123 -23.90 1.04 10.52
CA LYS A 123 -22.57 0.75 11.09
C LYS A 123 -22.54 0.84 12.62
N PHE A 124 -23.47 1.59 13.23
CA PHE A 124 -23.63 1.71 14.68
C PHE A 124 -23.92 0.37 15.39
N VAL A 125 -24.44 -0.63 14.67
CA VAL A 125 -24.72 -1.98 15.20
C VAL A 125 -23.42 -2.68 15.62
N ASN A 126 -22.33 -2.49 14.88
CA ASN A 126 -21.02 -3.06 15.22
C ASN A 126 -20.52 -2.52 16.57
N ASP A 127 -20.68 -1.22 16.80
CA ASP A 127 -20.26 -0.57 18.04
C ASP A 127 -21.19 -0.94 19.21
N LEU A 128 -22.49 -1.16 18.94
CA LEU A 128 -23.43 -1.67 19.94
C LEU A 128 -23.09 -3.11 20.35
N HIS A 129 -22.75 -3.96 19.40
CA HIS A 129 -22.26 -5.31 19.68
C HIS A 129 -20.98 -5.27 20.54
N ALA A 130 -20.03 -4.39 20.22
CA ALA A 130 -18.83 -4.20 21.03
C ALA A 130 -19.13 -3.64 22.44
N LEU A 131 -20.23 -2.89 22.60
CA LEU A 131 -20.68 -2.37 23.89
C LEU A 131 -21.23 -3.48 24.80
N ILE A 132 -21.89 -4.51 24.25
CA ILE A 132 -22.41 -5.65 25.04
C ILE A 132 -21.43 -6.80 25.17
N SER A 133 -20.38 -6.85 24.33
CA SER A 133 -19.37 -7.92 24.36
C SER A 133 -18.60 -7.95 25.68
N PRO A 134 -18.32 -9.13 26.27
CA PRO A 134 -17.58 -9.21 27.51
C PRO A 134 -16.15 -8.67 27.34
N PRO A 135 -15.58 -7.95 28.34
CA PRO A 135 -14.22 -7.45 28.26
C PRO A 135 -13.19 -8.59 28.34
N ALA A 136 -12.01 -8.37 27.76
CA ALA A 136 -10.91 -9.32 27.85
C ALA A 136 -10.42 -9.48 29.31
N LYS A 137 -10.19 -10.73 29.73
CA LYS A 137 -9.68 -11.07 31.07
C LYS A 137 -8.38 -10.32 31.36
N GLY A 138 -8.28 -9.72 32.56
CA GLY A 138 -7.09 -8.97 33.00
C GLY A 138 -6.97 -7.54 32.47
N THR A 139 -8.01 -7.00 31.83
CA THR A 139 -8.05 -5.57 31.45
C THR A 139 -8.40 -4.71 32.67
N PRO A 140 -7.63 -3.64 32.98
CA PRO A 140 -7.95 -2.75 34.09
C PRO A 140 -9.34 -2.11 33.92
N LEU A 141 -10.12 -2.03 35.01
CA LEU A 141 -11.47 -1.46 35.00
C LEU A 141 -11.56 -0.07 34.33
N PRO A 142 -10.64 0.88 34.58
CA PRO A 142 -10.71 2.18 33.90
C PRO A 142 -10.62 2.08 32.38
N LEU A 143 -9.83 1.14 31.85
CA LEU A 143 -9.68 0.94 30.42
C LEU A 143 -10.91 0.26 29.80
N ILE A 144 -11.57 -0.62 30.56
CA ILE A 144 -12.85 -1.22 30.17
C ILE A 144 -13.91 -0.13 30.07
N LEU A 145 -14.09 0.68 31.11
CA LEU A 145 -15.08 1.76 31.13
C LEU A 145 -14.83 2.74 29.98
N LEU A 146 -13.58 3.15 29.77
CA LEU A 146 -13.23 4.05 28.69
C LEU A 146 -13.49 3.44 27.30
N GLY A 147 -13.22 2.14 27.13
CA GLY A 147 -13.53 1.39 25.90
C GLY A 147 -15.04 1.32 25.63
N LYS A 148 -15.85 1.11 26.67
CA LYS A 148 -17.32 1.10 26.57
C LYS A 148 -17.85 2.50 26.25
N SER A 149 -17.37 3.54 26.93
CA SER A 149 -17.71 4.94 26.64
C SER A 149 -17.37 5.32 25.20
N LYS A 150 -16.19 4.93 24.71
CA LYS A 150 -15.79 5.12 23.31
C LYS A 150 -16.83 4.52 22.35
N ASN A 151 -17.22 3.26 22.55
CA ASN A 151 -18.16 2.56 21.68
C ASN A 151 -19.58 3.17 21.77
N ALA A 152 -20.04 3.56 22.95
CA ALA A 152 -21.34 4.21 23.14
C ALA A 152 -21.40 5.56 22.39
N LEU A 153 -20.34 6.36 22.48
CA LEU A 153 -20.23 7.65 21.78
C LEU A 153 -20.16 7.45 20.26
N LEU A 154 -19.35 6.49 19.79
CA LEU A 154 -19.24 6.21 18.35
C LEU A 154 -20.55 5.67 17.75
N SER A 155 -21.21 4.75 18.46
CA SER A 155 -22.52 4.22 18.08
C SER A 155 -23.58 5.33 17.99
N THR A 156 -23.64 6.20 19.01
CA THR A 156 -24.54 7.38 19.00
C THR A 156 -24.25 8.31 17.82
N PHE A 157 -22.98 8.62 17.53
CA PHE A 157 -22.61 9.42 16.36
C PHE A 157 -23.10 8.79 15.05
N LEU A 158 -22.85 7.50 14.84
CA LEU A 158 -23.24 6.79 13.61
C LEU A 158 -24.75 6.64 13.46
N PHE A 159 -25.48 6.50 14.57
CA PHE A 159 -26.94 6.47 14.58
C PHE A 159 -27.53 7.83 14.21
N LEU A 160 -27.08 8.91 14.88
CA LEU A 160 -27.54 10.26 14.60
C LEU A 160 -27.19 10.71 13.17
N ASP A 161 -26.08 10.21 12.61
CA ASP A 161 -25.70 10.46 11.21
C ASP A 161 -26.79 10.02 10.21
N GLN A 162 -27.61 9.03 10.55
CA GLN A 162 -28.74 8.59 9.69
C GLN A 162 -29.88 9.60 9.69
N ILE A 163 -30.19 10.18 10.85
CA ILE A 163 -31.21 11.23 10.97
C ILE A 163 -30.73 12.51 10.27
N VAL A 164 -29.45 12.86 10.42
CA VAL A 164 -28.84 14.00 9.72
C VAL A 164 -28.86 13.79 8.20
N TRP A 165 -28.59 12.58 7.74
CA TRP A 165 -28.71 12.23 6.32
C TRP A 165 -30.15 12.39 5.81
N ALA A 166 -31.14 11.90 6.54
CA ALA A 166 -32.57 12.08 6.21
C ALA A 166 -32.97 13.58 6.18
N GLY A 167 -32.43 14.39 7.10
CA GLY A 167 -32.65 15.84 7.12
C GLY A 167 -32.07 16.55 5.89
N ARG A 168 -30.87 16.17 5.45
CA ARG A 168 -30.21 16.79 4.30
C ARG A 168 -30.76 16.36 2.94
N THR A 169 -31.44 15.22 2.87
CA THR A 169 -32.12 14.73 1.66
C THR A 169 -33.56 15.22 1.54
N GLY A 170 -34.09 15.89 2.57
CA GLY A 170 -35.47 16.39 2.60
C GLY A 170 -36.51 15.37 3.04
N ILE A 171 -36.10 14.13 3.37
CA ILE A 171 -36.99 13.09 3.93
C ILE A 171 -37.48 13.53 5.31
N TYR A 172 -36.58 14.06 6.15
CA TYR A 172 -36.93 14.59 7.46
C TYR A 172 -37.11 16.11 7.39
N LYS A 173 -38.35 16.58 7.62
CA LYS A 173 -38.77 17.97 7.34
C LYS A 173 -38.28 19.00 8.36
N ASN A 174 -37.98 18.59 9.60
CA ASN A 174 -37.55 19.51 10.65
C ASN A 174 -36.04 19.79 10.57
N LYS A 175 -35.68 20.85 9.85
CA LYS A 175 -34.28 21.25 9.62
C LYS A 175 -33.55 21.63 10.90
N GLU A 176 -34.19 22.40 11.77
CA GLU A 176 -33.59 22.85 13.04
C GLU A 176 -33.20 21.66 13.92
N ARG A 177 -34.10 20.69 14.06
CA ARG A 177 -33.81 19.46 14.82
C ARG A 177 -32.72 18.63 14.15
N ALA A 178 -32.66 18.56 12.82
CA ALA A 178 -31.58 17.87 12.11
C ALA A 178 -30.22 18.55 12.34
N GLU A 179 -30.17 19.88 12.38
CA GLU A 179 -28.95 20.64 12.68
C GLU A 179 -28.51 20.46 14.14
N PHE A 180 -29.46 20.49 15.09
CA PHE A 180 -29.19 20.21 16.50
C PHE A 180 -28.64 18.79 16.69
N LEU A 181 -29.27 17.79 16.09
CA LEU A 181 -28.77 16.40 16.13
C LEU A 181 -27.40 16.26 15.47
N SER A 182 -27.12 17.03 14.41
CA SER A 182 -25.78 17.07 13.82
C SER A 182 -24.72 17.60 14.79
N LYS A 183 -25.04 18.59 15.63
CA LYS A 183 -24.12 19.09 16.67
C LYS A 183 -23.88 18.03 17.73
N ILE A 184 -24.93 17.37 18.23
CA ILE A 184 -24.80 16.26 19.20
C ILE A 184 -23.93 15.15 18.60
N ALA A 185 -24.18 14.76 17.36
CA ALA A 185 -23.39 13.75 16.67
C ALA A 185 -21.89 14.13 16.64
N PHE A 186 -21.56 15.38 16.34
CA PHE A 186 -20.16 15.83 16.35
C PHE A 186 -19.54 15.88 17.76
N TYR A 187 -20.31 16.18 18.82
CA TYR A 187 -19.81 16.03 20.20
C TYR A 187 -19.54 14.57 20.56
N CYS A 188 -20.41 13.64 20.14
CA CYS A 188 -20.16 12.21 20.31
C CYS A 188 -18.91 11.77 19.53
N PHE A 189 -18.73 12.26 18.31
CA PHE A 189 -17.53 12.00 17.51
C PHE A 189 -16.26 12.53 18.20
N LEU A 190 -16.30 13.76 18.73
CA LEU A 190 -15.21 14.34 19.52
C LEU A 190 -14.89 13.47 20.74
N GLY A 191 -15.89 13.18 21.57
CA GLY A 191 -15.72 12.39 22.79
C GLY A 191 -15.18 10.98 22.52
N SER A 192 -15.65 10.32 21.46
CA SER A 192 -15.15 9.01 21.05
C SER A 192 -13.66 9.06 20.68
N ASN A 193 -13.23 10.08 19.92
CA ASN A 193 -11.82 10.21 19.55
C ASN A 193 -10.94 10.58 20.75
N THR A 194 -11.44 11.38 21.69
CA THR A 194 -10.75 11.65 22.97
C THR A 194 -10.57 10.37 23.79
N CYS A 195 -11.63 9.56 23.96
CA CYS A 195 -11.53 8.26 24.62
C CYS A 195 -10.52 7.35 23.92
N THR A 196 -10.55 7.31 22.58
CA THR A 196 -9.61 6.54 21.77
C THR A 196 -8.16 6.97 22.03
N SER A 197 -7.86 8.27 22.00
CA SER A 197 -6.51 8.77 22.25
C SER A 197 -6.00 8.37 23.64
N ILE A 198 -6.83 8.47 24.68
CA ILE A 198 -6.45 8.07 26.05
C ILE A 198 -6.20 6.55 26.12
N ILE A 199 -7.06 5.73 25.50
CA ILE A 199 -6.88 4.27 25.40
C ILE A 199 -5.56 3.93 24.73
N GLU A 200 -5.27 4.53 23.57
CA GLU A 200 -4.05 4.22 22.81
C GLU A 200 -2.79 4.66 23.55
N VAL A 201 -2.81 5.80 24.26
CA VAL A 201 -1.68 6.21 25.13
C VAL A 201 -1.45 5.19 26.25
N ALA A 202 -2.50 4.79 26.96
CA ALA A 202 -2.40 3.82 28.05
C ALA A 202 -1.87 2.46 27.56
N GLU A 203 -2.36 1.98 26.43
CA GLU A 203 -1.93 0.72 25.83
C GLU A 203 -0.50 0.80 25.27
N LEU A 204 -0.10 1.91 24.65
CA LEU A 204 1.28 2.14 24.22
C LEU A 204 2.25 2.13 25.40
N GLN A 205 1.89 2.73 26.54
CA GLN A 205 2.71 2.69 27.75
C GLN A 205 2.87 1.27 28.28
N ARG A 206 1.78 0.48 28.33
CA ARG A 206 1.82 -0.93 28.76
C ARG A 206 2.70 -1.77 27.81
N LEU A 207 2.54 -1.58 26.51
CA LEU A 207 3.29 -2.30 25.48
C LEU A 207 4.78 -1.93 25.54
N SER A 208 5.10 -0.65 25.69
CA SER A 208 6.48 -0.16 25.81
C SER A 208 7.19 -0.76 27.03
N LYS A 209 6.52 -0.87 28.19
CA LYS A 209 7.08 -1.54 29.38
C LYS A 209 7.39 -3.01 29.10
N SER A 210 6.48 -3.71 28.43
CA SER A 210 6.67 -5.12 28.08
C SER A 210 7.79 -5.35 27.05
N MET A 211 7.96 -4.44 26.09
CA MET A 211 9.05 -4.49 25.12
C MET A 211 10.41 -4.21 25.77
N LYS A 212 10.50 -3.18 26.63
CA LYS A 212 11.72 -2.88 27.39
C LYS A 212 12.18 -4.04 28.29
N LYS A 213 11.25 -4.84 28.81
CA LYS A 213 11.59 -6.06 29.57
C LYS A 213 12.27 -7.08 28.66
N LEU A 214 11.69 -7.33 27.48
CA LEU A 214 12.25 -8.25 26.50
C LEU A 214 13.62 -7.78 25.96
N GLU A 215 13.80 -6.47 25.82
CA GLU A 215 15.09 -5.84 25.46
C GLU A 215 16.21 -6.03 26.49
N LYS A 216 15.85 -6.20 27.77
CA LYS A 216 16.83 -6.49 28.83
C LYS A 216 17.17 -7.98 28.93
N GLU A 217 16.25 -8.86 28.54
CA GLU A 217 16.38 -10.31 28.67
C GLU A 217 17.14 -10.94 27.50
N LEU A 218 17.13 -10.32 26.31
CA LEU A 218 17.72 -10.87 25.09
C LEU A 218 18.90 -10.02 24.58
N LYS A 219 19.89 -10.67 23.97
CA LYS A 219 20.93 -9.97 23.20
C LYS A 219 20.32 -9.33 21.95
N HIS A 220 20.88 -8.22 21.47
CA HIS A 220 20.32 -7.44 20.37
C HIS A 220 20.07 -8.24 19.07
N GLN A 221 20.97 -9.16 18.72
CA GLN A 221 20.80 -10.02 17.53
C GLN A 221 19.67 -11.05 17.67
N GLU A 222 19.41 -11.54 18.89
CA GLU A 222 18.34 -12.49 19.17
C GLU A 222 16.98 -11.77 19.26
N LEU A 223 16.97 -10.54 19.76
CA LEU A 223 15.80 -9.69 19.87
C LEU A 223 15.13 -9.43 18.52
N LEU A 224 15.92 -9.10 17.50
CA LEU A 224 15.42 -8.87 16.14
C LEU A 224 14.92 -10.14 15.46
N LYS A 225 15.34 -11.33 15.92
CA LYS A 225 14.84 -12.62 15.45
C LYS A 225 13.63 -13.11 16.28
N ASN A 226 13.42 -12.56 17.48
CA ASN A 226 12.34 -12.95 18.37
C ASN A 226 10.96 -12.56 17.80
N GLU A 227 10.12 -13.54 17.54
CA GLU A 227 8.77 -13.33 16.98
C GLU A 227 7.87 -12.52 17.91
N GLN A 228 7.97 -12.73 19.22
CA GLN A 228 7.18 -11.97 20.19
C GLN A 228 7.54 -10.48 20.19
N TYR A 229 8.83 -10.15 20.04
CA TYR A 229 9.29 -8.77 19.90
C TYR A 229 8.73 -8.14 18.61
N LYS A 230 8.84 -8.83 17.47
CA LYS A 230 8.29 -8.36 16.18
C LYS A 230 6.79 -8.10 16.24
N MET A 231 6.01 -9.02 16.82
CA MET A 231 4.57 -8.85 16.99
C MET A 231 4.23 -7.65 17.88
N LYS A 232 4.97 -7.46 18.99
CA LYS A 232 4.79 -6.30 19.87
C LYS A 232 5.16 -4.99 19.17
N LEU A 233 6.25 -4.98 18.40
CA LEU A 233 6.66 -3.81 17.62
C LEU A 233 5.61 -3.43 16.57
N GLN A 234 5.09 -4.43 15.83
CA GLN A 234 4.00 -4.21 14.88
C GLN A 234 2.77 -3.62 15.57
N LYS A 235 2.33 -4.23 16.69
CA LYS A 235 1.21 -3.73 17.48
C LYS A 235 1.45 -2.30 18.01
N CYS A 236 2.69 -1.97 18.35
CA CYS A 236 3.07 -0.62 18.78
C CYS A 236 2.90 0.40 17.65
N ASN A 237 3.34 0.05 16.44
CA ASN A 237 3.17 0.89 15.26
C ASN A 237 1.69 1.07 14.90
N GLU A 238 0.89 0.00 14.94
CA GLU A 238 -0.56 0.06 14.70
C GLU A 238 -1.28 0.99 15.69
N ARG A 239 -0.99 0.84 16.99
CA ARG A 239 -1.57 1.69 18.05
C ARG A 239 -1.11 3.14 17.95
N ARG A 240 0.17 3.39 17.62
CA ARG A 240 0.69 4.74 17.41
C ARG A 240 -0.03 5.43 16.25
N LEU A 241 -0.26 4.70 15.17
CA LEU A 241 -0.98 5.22 14.02
C LEU A 241 -2.45 5.53 14.38
N ALA A 242 -3.09 4.68 15.18
CA ALA A 242 -4.43 4.92 15.71
C ALA A 242 -4.49 6.18 16.59
N LEU A 243 -3.50 6.39 17.46
CA LEU A 243 -3.37 7.59 18.30
C LEU A 243 -3.19 8.87 17.47
N ILE A 244 -2.32 8.84 16.47
CA ILE A 244 -2.13 9.99 15.56
C ILE A 244 -3.45 10.30 14.86
N LYS A 245 -4.09 9.28 14.28
CA LYS A 245 -5.37 9.45 13.59
C LYS A 245 -6.47 10.03 14.51
N SER A 246 -6.65 9.48 15.71
CA SER A 246 -7.68 9.98 16.65
C SER A 246 -7.38 11.41 17.09
N SER A 247 -6.10 11.76 17.28
CA SER A 247 -5.68 13.13 17.61
C SER A 247 -5.98 14.12 16.48
N LEU A 248 -5.76 13.72 15.22
CA LEU A 248 -6.17 14.52 14.07
C LEU A 248 -7.70 14.66 13.99
N ASP A 249 -8.43 13.58 14.25
CA ASP A 249 -9.90 13.55 14.22
C ASP A 249 -10.52 14.41 15.33
N ILE A 250 -9.84 14.63 16.47
CA ILE A 250 -10.24 15.62 17.49
C ILE A 250 -10.23 17.04 16.89
N VAL A 251 -9.17 17.43 16.18
CA VAL A 251 -9.08 18.75 15.54
C VAL A 251 -10.17 18.92 14.48
N VAL A 252 -10.44 17.85 13.72
CA VAL A 252 -11.55 17.83 12.75
C VAL A 252 -12.89 18.07 13.45
N ALA A 253 -13.15 17.41 14.57
CA ALA A 253 -14.39 17.57 15.32
C ALA A 253 -14.55 18.99 15.88
N ILE A 254 -13.47 19.57 16.43
CA ILE A 254 -13.41 20.98 16.88
C ILE A 254 -13.78 21.93 15.74
N GLY A 255 -13.24 21.70 14.54
CA GLY A 255 -13.55 22.51 13.35
C GLY A 255 -14.99 22.37 12.88
N LEU A 256 -15.54 21.15 12.87
CA LEU A 256 -16.94 20.90 12.49
C LEU A 256 -17.95 21.47 13.50
N LEU A 257 -17.61 21.49 14.79
CA LEU A 257 -18.39 22.11 15.85
C LEU A 257 -18.21 23.63 15.93
N GLN A 258 -17.24 24.19 15.19
CA GLN A 258 -16.86 25.60 15.24
C GLN A 258 -16.50 26.07 16.66
N LEU A 259 -15.82 25.23 17.47
CA LEU A 259 -15.45 25.60 18.84
C LEU A 259 -14.32 26.64 18.89
N ALA A 260 -13.48 26.71 17.84
CA ALA A 260 -12.35 27.63 17.76
C ALA A 260 -12.20 28.21 16.33
N PRO A 261 -13.19 28.94 15.81
CA PRO A 261 -13.28 29.28 14.39
C PRO A 261 -12.15 30.18 13.89
N LYS A 262 -11.55 30.99 14.79
CA LYS A 262 -10.38 31.82 14.48
C LYS A 262 -9.07 31.04 14.30
N LYS A 263 -8.98 29.81 14.86
CA LYS A 263 -7.77 28.99 14.87
C LYS A 263 -7.92 27.74 14.00
N VAL A 264 -9.09 27.11 14.04
CA VAL A 264 -9.43 25.92 13.27
C VAL A 264 -10.39 26.33 12.15
N THR A 265 -9.80 26.85 11.08
CA THR A 265 -10.55 27.29 9.88
C THR A 265 -11.03 26.08 9.06
N PRO A 266 -11.91 26.27 8.05
CA PRO A 266 -12.29 25.20 7.13
C PRO A 266 -11.09 24.54 6.46
N ARG A 267 -10.06 25.31 6.09
CA ARG A 267 -8.81 24.77 5.54
C ARG A 267 -8.06 23.91 6.55
N VAL A 268 -7.90 24.35 7.80
CA VAL A 268 -7.27 23.52 8.84
C VAL A 268 -8.05 22.22 9.07
N THR A 269 -9.37 22.31 9.16
CA THR A 269 -10.27 21.14 9.28
C THR A 269 -10.09 20.18 8.10
N GLY A 270 -10.00 20.73 6.88
CA GLY A 270 -9.73 19.99 5.65
C GLY A 270 -8.38 19.27 5.68
N ALA A 271 -7.30 19.96 6.06
CA ALA A 271 -5.95 19.38 6.11
C ALA A 271 -5.87 18.20 7.10
N PHE A 272 -6.35 18.39 8.33
CA PHE A 272 -6.33 17.36 9.36
C PHE A 272 -7.24 16.17 8.99
N GLY A 273 -8.42 16.46 8.43
CA GLY A 273 -9.34 15.42 7.98
C GLY A 273 -8.82 14.65 6.78
N PHE A 274 -8.09 15.30 5.88
CA PHE A 274 -7.45 14.64 4.75
C PHE A 274 -6.34 13.70 5.23
N ALA A 275 -5.43 14.20 6.08
CA ALA A 275 -4.35 13.39 6.65
C ALA A 275 -4.88 12.20 7.45
N SER A 276 -5.88 12.39 8.32
CA SER A 276 -6.48 11.28 9.09
C SER A 276 -7.21 10.26 8.20
N SER A 277 -7.69 10.68 7.03
CA SER A 277 -8.31 9.80 6.04
C SER A 277 -7.29 8.96 5.29
N LEU A 278 -6.15 9.54 4.90
CA LEU A 278 -5.06 8.79 4.27
C LEU A 278 -4.53 7.70 5.22
N ILE A 279 -4.37 8.05 6.50
CA ILE A 279 -4.02 7.07 7.53
C ILE A 279 -5.09 5.94 7.60
N ALA A 280 -6.38 6.30 7.59
CA ALA A 280 -7.45 5.31 7.63
C ALA A 280 -7.46 4.40 6.38
N CYS A 281 -7.17 4.95 5.19
CA CYS A 281 -7.01 4.17 3.97
C CYS A 281 -5.84 3.18 4.10
N TYR A 282 -4.68 3.66 4.57
CA TYR A 282 -3.51 2.82 4.79
C TYR A 282 -3.79 1.67 5.76
N GLN A 283 -4.49 1.93 6.87
CA GLN A 283 -4.86 0.90 7.86
C GLN A 283 -5.78 -0.20 7.31
N LEU A 284 -6.45 0.03 6.18
CA LEU A 284 -7.38 -0.91 5.57
C LEU A 284 -6.74 -1.72 4.42
N LEU A 285 -5.53 -1.35 3.99
CA LEU A 285 -4.81 -2.06 2.93
C LEU A 285 -4.61 -3.53 3.33
N PRO A 286 -4.88 -4.48 2.41
CA PRO A 286 -4.59 -5.88 2.67
C PRO A 286 -3.08 -6.08 2.86
N ALA A 287 -2.71 -7.00 3.76
CA ALA A 287 -1.32 -7.43 3.84
C ALA A 287 -0.92 -8.07 2.50
N PRO A 288 0.28 -7.77 1.96
CA PRO A 288 0.78 -8.49 0.79
C PRO A 288 0.74 -9.99 1.06
N ALA A 289 0.32 -10.78 0.08
CA ALA A 289 0.45 -12.22 0.17
C ALA A 289 1.93 -12.55 0.43
N LYS A 290 2.21 -13.34 1.47
CA LYS A 290 3.58 -13.83 1.70
C LYS A 290 3.98 -14.60 0.44
N SER A 291 5.09 -14.21 -0.19
CA SER A 291 5.68 -15.02 -1.27
C SER A 291 5.89 -16.43 -0.70
N LYS A 292 5.28 -17.43 -1.34
CA LYS A 292 5.56 -18.84 -1.04
C LYS A 292 6.97 -19.20 -1.48
#